data_AF-A0ABD5Y7R1-F1
#
_entry.id   AF-A0ABD5Y7R1-F1
#
_cell.length_a   1.000
_cell.length_b   1.000
_cell.length_c   1.000
_cell.angle_alpha   90.00
_cell.angle_beta   90.00
_cell.angle_gamma   90.00
#
_symmetry.space_group_name_H-M   'P 1'
#
loop_
_entity.id
_entity.type
_entity.pdbx_description
1 polymer ?
#
loop_
_entity_poly.entity_id
_entity_poly.type
_entity_poly.pdbx_seq_one_letter_code
_entity_poly.pdbx_strand_id
1 'polypeptide(L)'
;MSSRSTYDVRVDLSAEGFDPWCDCPYDGSKACKHVVAVLVRCADDVLRDEGDRLDATLDAADTDNLRVFFGETLATDAAIGERFFAPFGESSTRSVTDLRAAIDRQFEETNPDYLVVFEPINFSEWFDLASEYRDQGRYASAAAVYRAPVESLDGNMERVDEAYEHFSQAFKRALHGHVDCVTAGDIDADEAADAVAFLRERPAPGTPLLGECFEHAAAKLEETLTERREH
;
A
#
# COMPACT_ATOMS: atom_id res chain seq x y z
N MET A 1 -15.27 -31.57 -3.04
CA MET A 1 -16.27 -31.22 -2.00
C MET A 1 -15.52 -30.45 -0.92
N SER A 2 -15.58 -29.12 -0.93
CA SER A 2 -14.90 -28.31 0.08
C SER A 2 -15.73 -28.33 1.37
N SER A 3 -15.13 -28.77 2.47
CA SER A 3 -15.75 -28.73 3.79
C SER A 3 -15.94 -27.27 4.21
N ARG A 4 -17.19 -26.87 4.45
CA ARG A 4 -17.48 -25.63 5.20
C ARG A 4 -17.23 -25.96 6.68
N SER A 5 -16.18 -25.39 7.26
CA SER A 5 -16.04 -25.38 8.71
C SER A 5 -17.10 -24.45 9.30
N THR A 6 -17.83 -24.95 10.29
CA THR A 6 -18.77 -24.16 11.09
C THR A 6 -18.01 -23.69 12.33
N TYR A 7 -18.08 -22.39 12.64
CA TYR A 7 -17.43 -21.76 13.79
C TYR A 7 -18.49 -21.21 14.73
N ASP A 8 -18.28 -21.37 16.03
CA ASP A 8 -19.13 -20.77 17.06
C ASP A 8 -18.64 -19.37 17.42
N VAL A 9 -19.57 -18.43 17.51
CA VAL A 9 -19.31 -17.02 17.82
C VAL A 9 -20.22 -16.58 18.95
N ARG A 10 -19.66 -15.90 19.96
CA ARG A 10 -20.41 -15.29 21.06
C ARG A 10 -20.02 -13.84 21.21
N VAL A 11 -21.03 -12.98 21.30
CA VAL A 11 -20.88 -11.55 21.52
C VAL A 11 -21.86 -11.16 22.63
N ASP A 12 -21.36 -10.50 23.67
CA ASP A 12 -22.19 -9.87 24.69
C ASP A 12 -22.21 -8.37 24.43
N LEU A 13 -23.38 -7.86 24.05
CA LEU A 13 -23.59 -6.43 23.77
C LEU A 13 -24.00 -5.63 25.02
N SER A 14 -24.16 -6.29 26.16
CA SER A 14 -24.60 -5.69 27.43
C SER A 14 -23.48 -5.48 28.45
N ALA A 15 -22.30 -6.05 28.21
CA ALA A 15 -21.14 -5.91 29.08
C ALA A 15 -20.43 -4.56 28.91
N GLU A 16 -19.88 -4.01 30.00
CA GLU A 16 -18.94 -2.88 29.93
C GLU A 16 -17.60 -3.39 29.38
N GLY A 17 -17.40 -3.20 28.08
CA GLY A 17 -16.22 -3.68 27.35
C GLY A 17 -16.58 -4.70 26.27
N PHE A 18 -15.88 -4.65 25.15
CA PHE A 18 -16.14 -5.52 24.00
C PHE A 18 -15.15 -6.70 24.00
N ASP A 19 -15.60 -7.86 24.48
CA ASP A 19 -14.79 -9.10 24.57
C ASP A 19 -15.48 -10.25 23.80
N PRO A 20 -15.40 -10.24 22.45
CA PRO A 20 -16.05 -11.26 21.64
C PRO A 20 -15.25 -12.56 21.63
N TRP A 21 -15.95 -13.69 21.69
CA TRP A 21 -15.33 -15.01 21.60
C TRP A 21 -15.66 -15.68 20.27
N CYS A 22 -14.64 -16.25 19.62
CA CYS A 22 -14.79 -17.06 18.42
C CYS A 22 -13.77 -18.21 18.43
N ASP A 23 -14.19 -19.41 18.05
CA ASP A 23 -13.33 -20.60 17.96
C ASP A 23 -12.58 -20.72 16.62
N CYS A 24 -12.65 -19.71 15.76
CA CYS A 24 -11.93 -19.70 14.51
C CYS A 24 -10.42 -19.51 14.73
N PRO A 25 -9.55 -20.05 13.86
CA PRO A 25 -8.09 -20.01 14.03
C PRO A 25 -7.47 -18.62 13.80
N TYR A 26 -8.26 -17.55 13.80
CA TYR A 26 -7.80 -16.18 13.65
C TYR A 26 -7.14 -15.71 14.94
N ASP A 27 -5.87 -15.32 14.88
CA ASP A 27 -5.02 -14.91 16.01
C ASP A 27 -4.64 -13.40 15.97
N GLY A 28 -5.30 -12.63 15.11
CA GLY A 28 -5.07 -11.19 14.98
C GLY A 28 -5.57 -10.39 16.19
N SER A 29 -5.01 -9.19 16.38
CA SER A 29 -5.32 -8.29 17.51
C SER A 29 -6.70 -7.63 17.47
N LYS A 30 -7.47 -7.84 16.38
CA LYS A 30 -8.82 -7.30 16.19
C LYS A 30 -9.87 -8.42 16.22
N ALA A 31 -11.15 -8.06 16.27
CA ALA A 31 -12.22 -9.06 16.14
C ALA A 31 -12.17 -9.78 14.79
N CYS A 32 -12.32 -11.11 14.78
CA CYS A 32 -12.31 -11.89 13.54
C CYS A 32 -13.52 -11.54 12.67
N LYS A 33 -13.44 -11.85 11.36
CA LYS A 33 -14.54 -11.60 10.40
C LYS A 33 -15.88 -12.24 10.82
N HIS A 34 -15.86 -13.32 11.59
CA HIS A 34 -17.07 -13.98 12.07
C HIS A 34 -17.77 -13.16 13.16
N VAL A 35 -17.02 -12.52 14.06
CA VAL A 35 -17.55 -11.57 15.04
C VAL A 35 -18.13 -10.35 14.33
N VAL A 36 -17.42 -9.79 13.35
CA VAL A 36 -17.92 -8.65 12.55
C VAL A 36 -19.21 -9.00 11.82
N ALA A 37 -19.30 -10.19 11.22
CA ALA A 37 -20.52 -10.64 10.55
C ALA A 37 -21.72 -10.75 11.51
N VAL A 38 -21.50 -11.20 12.76
CA VAL A 38 -22.54 -11.22 13.80
C VAL A 38 -22.95 -9.80 14.20
N LEU A 39 -21.98 -8.89 14.38
CA LEU A 39 -22.26 -7.49 14.71
C LEU A 39 -23.07 -6.78 13.62
N VAL A 40 -22.68 -6.94 12.35
CA VAL A 40 -23.39 -6.36 11.19
C VAL A 40 -24.82 -6.89 11.17
N ARG A 41 -25.00 -8.21 11.31
CA ARG A 41 -26.33 -8.82 11.37
C ARG A 41 -27.17 -8.34 12.56
N CYS A 42 -26.56 -8.06 13.71
CA CYS A 42 -27.23 -7.52 14.88
C CYS A 42 -27.58 -6.03 14.71
N ALA A 43 -26.87 -5.31 13.84
CA ALA A 43 -26.98 -3.87 13.66
C ALA A 43 -27.69 -3.45 12.35
N ASP A 44 -28.03 -4.42 11.49
CA ASP A 44 -28.62 -4.22 10.15
C ASP A 44 -29.89 -3.36 10.13
N ASP A 45 -30.66 -3.30 11.22
CA ASP A 45 -31.88 -2.47 11.29
C ASP A 45 -31.63 -1.04 11.81
N VAL A 46 -30.57 -0.78 12.58
CA VAL A 46 -30.28 0.55 13.16
C VAL A 46 -29.31 1.33 12.29
N LEU A 47 -28.27 0.67 11.77
CA LEU A 47 -27.22 1.33 10.98
C LEU A 47 -27.68 1.74 9.58
N ARG A 48 -28.70 1.06 9.02
CA ARG A 48 -29.18 1.34 7.67
C ARG A 48 -30.01 2.63 7.59
N ASP A 49 -30.88 2.87 8.56
CA ASP A 49 -31.70 4.09 8.63
C ASP A 49 -30.84 5.33 8.98
N GLU A 50 -29.87 5.17 9.89
CA GLU A 50 -28.95 6.24 10.23
C GLU A 50 -27.97 6.55 9.09
N GLY A 51 -27.51 5.53 8.36
CA GLY A 51 -26.66 5.68 7.18
C GLY A 51 -27.36 6.40 6.03
N ASP A 52 -28.57 5.94 5.65
CA ASP A 52 -29.36 6.56 4.58
C ASP A 52 -29.70 8.03 4.91
N ARG A 53 -29.96 8.33 6.19
CA ARG A 53 -30.21 9.69 6.67
C ARG A 53 -28.96 10.56 6.68
N LEU A 54 -27.80 9.99 7.04
CA LEU A 54 -26.53 10.69 7.01
C LEU A 54 -26.16 11.04 5.57
N ASP A 55 -26.25 10.10 4.64
CA ASP A 55 -25.95 10.31 3.21
C ASP A 55 -26.84 11.40 2.62
N ALA A 56 -28.15 11.33 2.84
CA ALA A 56 -29.08 12.37 2.40
C ALA A 56 -28.78 13.76 3.02
N THR A 57 -28.26 13.79 4.25
CA THR A 57 -27.87 15.04 4.93
C THR A 57 -26.57 15.59 4.35
N LEU A 58 -25.59 14.73 4.07
CA LEU A 58 -24.32 15.12 3.45
C LEU A 58 -24.54 15.65 2.03
N ASP A 59 -25.38 15.00 1.24
CA ASP A 59 -25.73 15.43 -0.12
C ASP A 59 -26.48 16.77 -0.16
N ALA A 60 -27.27 17.06 0.87
CA ALA A 60 -28.04 18.30 0.98
C ALA A 60 -27.26 19.44 1.66
N ALA A 61 -26.15 19.15 2.33
CA ALA A 61 -25.43 20.13 3.11
C ALA A 61 -24.52 21.00 2.24
N ASP A 62 -24.45 22.28 2.59
CA ASP A 62 -23.52 23.22 1.98
C ASP A 62 -22.07 22.86 2.32
N THR A 63 -21.20 22.89 1.32
CA THR A 63 -19.81 22.44 1.46
C THR A 63 -19.01 23.27 2.46
N ASP A 64 -19.28 24.57 2.59
CA ASP A 64 -18.56 25.42 3.53
C ASP A 64 -19.02 25.16 4.97
N ASN A 65 -20.31 24.94 5.17
CA ASN A 65 -20.84 24.52 6.47
C ASN A 65 -20.32 23.14 6.89
N LEU A 66 -20.21 22.20 5.95
CA LEU A 66 -19.59 20.89 6.21
C LEU A 66 -18.13 21.05 6.61
N ARG A 67 -17.35 21.89 5.92
CA ARG A 67 -15.94 22.15 6.27
C ARG A 67 -15.79 22.74 7.66
N VAL A 68 -16.63 23.70 8.03
CA VAL A 68 -16.62 24.32 9.37
C VAL A 68 -16.98 23.29 10.43
N PHE A 69 -18.10 22.59 10.28
CA PHE A 69 -18.54 21.56 11.22
C PHE A 69 -17.49 20.45 11.40
N PHE A 70 -16.90 20.02 10.29
CA PHE A 70 -15.87 18.99 10.29
C PHE A 70 -14.59 19.47 10.98
N GLY A 71 -14.15 20.70 10.71
CA GLY A 71 -12.99 21.32 11.38
C GLY A 71 -13.20 21.46 12.90
N GLU A 72 -14.38 21.90 13.33
CA GLU A 72 -14.73 22.02 14.75
C GLU A 72 -14.78 20.65 15.44
N THR A 73 -15.32 19.62 14.77
CA THR A 73 -15.38 18.26 15.30
C THR A 73 -13.99 17.68 15.51
N LEU A 74 -13.08 17.82 14.53
CA LEU A 74 -11.70 17.37 14.64
C LEU A 74 -10.90 18.15 15.70
N ALA A 75 -11.19 19.45 15.88
CA ALA A 75 -10.56 20.26 16.92
C ALA A 75 -11.06 19.91 18.34
N THR A 76 -12.28 19.39 18.45
CA THR A 76 -12.91 19.06 19.74
C THR A 76 -12.50 17.68 20.24
N ASP A 77 -12.29 16.72 19.34
CA ASP A 77 -11.95 15.34 19.69
C ASP A 77 -10.64 14.91 19.02
N ALA A 78 -9.57 14.87 19.82
CA ALA A 78 -8.24 14.49 19.35
C ALA A 78 -8.18 13.03 18.85
N ALA A 79 -8.99 12.11 19.40
CA ALA A 79 -9.01 10.72 18.96
C ALA A 79 -9.72 10.56 17.60
N ILE A 80 -10.74 11.37 17.32
CA ILE A 80 -11.37 11.45 15.99
C ILE A 80 -10.39 12.13 15.02
N GLY A 81 -9.72 13.19 15.46
CA GLY A 81 -8.62 13.83 14.73
C GLY A 81 -7.55 12.83 14.29
N GLU A 82 -6.97 12.09 15.23
CA GLU A 82 -5.96 11.07 14.96
C GLU A 82 -6.46 9.97 14.03
N ARG A 83 -7.69 9.48 14.21
CA ARG A 83 -8.29 8.47 13.32
C ARG A 83 -8.57 9.00 11.92
N PHE A 84 -8.93 10.27 11.79
CA PHE A 84 -9.17 10.93 10.51
C PHE A 84 -7.84 11.19 9.78
N PHE A 85 -6.79 11.59 10.50
CA PHE A 85 -5.49 11.80 9.90
C PHE A 85 -4.70 10.51 9.70
N ALA A 86 -4.98 9.40 10.39
CA ALA A 86 -4.25 8.14 10.22
C ALA A 86 -4.21 7.62 8.76
N PRO A 87 -5.26 7.75 7.94
CA PRO A 87 -5.20 7.44 6.51
C PRO A 87 -4.45 8.47 5.65
N PHE A 88 -4.47 9.76 6.02
CA PHE A 88 -4.05 10.87 5.15
C PHE A 88 -2.77 11.59 5.60
N GLY A 89 -2.33 11.38 6.84
CA GLY A 89 -1.41 12.23 7.59
C GLY A 89 -0.07 11.61 7.94
N GLU A 90 0.14 10.32 7.68
CA GLU A 90 1.47 9.72 7.87
C GLU A 90 2.03 9.26 6.52
N SER A 91 3.28 9.67 6.24
CA SER A 91 4.23 8.87 5.45
C SER A 91 3.89 7.40 5.65
N SER A 92 3.70 6.61 4.58
CA SER A 92 3.35 5.19 4.69
C SER A 92 4.10 4.57 5.88
N THR A 93 3.38 4.14 6.92
CA THR A 93 4.04 3.58 8.13
C THR A 93 4.84 2.31 7.81
N ARG A 94 4.61 1.74 6.62
CA ARG A 94 5.37 0.64 6.05
C ARG A 94 6.65 1.17 5.42
N SER A 95 7.78 0.64 5.87
CA SER A 95 9.07 0.84 5.24
C SER A 95 9.12 0.19 3.84
N VAL A 96 10.11 0.57 3.02
CA VAL A 96 10.39 -0.12 1.74
C VAL A 96 10.55 -1.63 1.95
N THR A 97 11.20 -2.03 3.05
CA THR A 97 11.38 -3.43 3.44
C THR A 97 10.05 -4.15 3.68
N ASP A 98 9.10 -3.51 4.38
CA ASP A 98 7.79 -4.11 4.65
C ASP A 98 6.96 -4.26 3.38
N LEU A 99 7.00 -3.23 2.52
CA LEU A 99 6.33 -3.25 1.22
C LEU A 99 6.90 -4.34 0.32
N ARG A 100 8.23 -4.46 0.27
CA ARG A 100 8.92 -5.51 -0.48
C ARG A 100 8.57 -6.89 0.05
N ALA A 101 8.60 -7.10 1.37
CA ALA A 101 8.27 -8.39 1.98
C ALA A 101 6.82 -8.81 1.65
N ALA A 102 5.90 -7.86 1.55
CA ALA A 102 4.53 -8.14 1.12
C ALA A 102 4.45 -8.61 -0.34
N ILE A 103 5.30 -8.08 -1.23
CA ILE A 103 5.40 -8.49 -2.63
C ILE A 103 6.10 -9.85 -2.74
N ASP A 104 7.21 -10.05 -2.03
CA ASP A 104 7.96 -11.32 -2.04
C ASP A 104 7.07 -12.49 -1.60
N ARG A 105 6.17 -12.27 -0.62
CA ARG A 105 5.16 -13.26 -0.23
C ARG A 105 4.21 -13.63 -1.37
N GLN A 106 3.86 -12.71 -2.27
CA GLN A 106 3.05 -13.06 -3.45
C GLN A 106 3.81 -14.03 -4.37
N PHE A 107 5.13 -13.89 -4.53
CA PHE A 107 5.94 -14.87 -5.27
C PHE A 107 5.94 -16.25 -4.62
N GLU A 108 5.91 -16.32 -3.29
CA GLU A 108 5.83 -17.58 -2.54
C GLU A 108 4.43 -18.23 -2.63
N GLU A 109 3.37 -17.42 -2.63
CA GLU A 109 1.97 -17.89 -2.59
C GLU A 109 1.39 -18.19 -3.97
N THR A 110 1.93 -17.62 -5.05
CA THR A 110 1.34 -17.75 -6.40
C THR A 110 1.51 -19.15 -6.98
N ASN A 111 2.60 -19.86 -6.67
CA ASN A 111 2.82 -21.25 -7.11
C ASN A 111 3.58 -22.06 -6.05
N PRO A 112 2.98 -22.34 -4.88
CA PRO A 112 3.71 -22.86 -3.72
C PRO A 112 4.28 -24.26 -3.94
N ASP A 113 3.71 -25.03 -4.87
CA ASP A 113 4.17 -26.38 -5.22
C ASP A 113 5.37 -26.40 -6.19
N TYR A 114 5.78 -25.22 -6.70
CA TYR A 114 6.82 -25.09 -7.72
C TYR A 114 7.92 -24.12 -7.26
N LEU A 115 9.17 -24.41 -7.63
CA LEU A 115 10.30 -23.51 -7.35
C LEU A 115 10.28 -22.24 -8.23
N VAL A 116 9.53 -22.30 -9.34
CA VAL A 116 9.40 -21.23 -10.33
C VAL A 116 8.00 -20.64 -10.33
N VAL A 117 7.90 -19.38 -10.75
CA VAL A 117 6.64 -18.66 -10.94
C VAL A 117 6.35 -18.54 -12.43
N PHE A 118 5.27 -19.20 -12.87
CA PHE A 118 4.77 -19.13 -14.23
C PHE A 118 3.45 -18.34 -14.32
N GLU A 119 2.69 -18.23 -13.22
CA GLU A 119 1.50 -17.39 -13.18
C GLU A 119 1.85 -15.92 -12.93
N PRO A 120 1.19 -14.97 -13.63
CA PRO A 120 1.44 -13.54 -13.46
C PRO A 120 0.91 -13.05 -12.11
N ILE A 121 1.72 -12.28 -11.39
CA ILE A 121 1.32 -11.58 -10.16
C ILE A 121 0.79 -10.19 -10.52
N ASN A 122 -0.38 -9.82 -10.00
CA ASN A 122 -0.96 -8.51 -10.29
C ASN A 122 -0.37 -7.42 -9.38
N PHE A 123 0.44 -6.51 -9.92
CA PHE A 123 1.08 -5.41 -9.18
C PHE A 123 0.26 -4.10 -9.08
N SER A 124 -1.02 -4.10 -9.52
CA SER A 124 -1.84 -2.87 -9.57
C SER A 124 -1.98 -2.16 -8.22
N GLU A 125 -2.19 -2.88 -7.11
CA GLU A 125 -2.41 -2.26 -5.80
C GLU A 125 -1.24 -1.37 -5.35
N TRP A 126 0.01 -1.76 -5.64
CA TRP A 126 1.18 -0.96 -5.32
C TRP A 126 1.31 0.24 -6.25
N PHE A 127 0.98 0.08 -7.53
CA PHE A 127 1.02 1.19 -8.48
C PHE A 127 -0.07 2.23 -8.23
N ASP A 128 -1.26 1.79 -7.82
CA ASP A 128 -2.37 2.67 -7.47
C ASP A 128 -2.02 3.45 -6.19
N LEU A 129 -1.46 2.78 -5.17
CA LEU A 129 -0.98 3.43 -3.95
C LEU A 129 0.12 4.47 -4.23
N ALA A 130 1.10 4.15 -5.08
CA ALA A 130 2.15 5.10 -5.47
C ALA A 130 1.58 6.30 -6.23
N SER A 131 0.58 6.07 -7.08
CA SER A 131 -0.10 7.13 -7.84
C SER A 131 -0.89 8.05 -6.91
N GLU A 132 -1.59 7.50 -5.92
CA GLU A 132 -2.29 8.28 -4.90
C GLU A 132 -1.32 9.19 -4.12
N TYR A 133 -0.16 8.66 -3.68
CA TYR A 133 0.84 9.50 -3.03
C TYR A 133 1.39 10.58 -3.96
N ARG A 134 1.60 10.27 -5.25
CA ARG A 134 2.05 11.25 -6.24
C ARG A 134 1.01 12.37 -6.43
N ASP A 135 -0.27 12.03 -6.53
CA ASP A 135 -1.37 13.00 -6.70
C ASP A 135 -1.51 13.92 -5.49
N GLN A 136 -1.15 13.45 -4.30
CA GLN A 136 -1.08 14.24 -3.07
C GLN A 136 0.23 15.05 -2.93
N GLY A 137 1.14 14.99 -3.91
CA GLY A 137 2.45 15.65 -3.85
C GLY A 137 3.45 14.99 -2.89
N ARG A 138 3.15 13.77 -2.41
CA ARG A 138 3.96 13.02 -1.44
C ARG A 138 5.00 12.16 -2.16
N TYR A 139 5.90 12.82 -2.89
CA TYR A 139 6.85 12.15 -3.79
C TYR A 139 7.80 11.17 -3.09
N ALA A 140 8.26 11.46 -1.87
CA ALA A 140 9.10 10.53 -1.11
C ALA A 140 8.36 9.22 -0.76
N SER A 141 7.09 9.31 -0.35
CA SER A 141 6.25 8.13 -0.10
C SER A 141 5.99 7.35 -1.40
N ALA A 142 5.68 8.04 -2.49
CA ALA A 142 5.49 7.40 -3.80
C ALA A 142 6.76 6.69 -4.29
N ALA A 143 7.93 7.32 -4.15
CA ALA A 143 9.23 6.75 -4.50
C ALA A 143 9.53 5.47 -3.70
N ALA A 144 9.19 5.45 -2.40
CA ALA A 144 9.33 4.27 -1.55
C ALA A 144 8.41 3.12 -2.00
N VAL A 145 7.15 3.42 -2.36
CA VAL A 145 6.22 2.41 -2.88
C VAL A 145 6.68 1.85 -4.22
N TYR A 146 7.20 2.67 -5.13
CA TYR A 146 7.77 2.18 -6.39
C TYR A 146 9.07 1.39 -6.21
N ARG A 147 9.90 1.73 -5.20
CA ARG A 147 11.16 1.02 -4.91
C ARG A 147 10.91 -0.45 -4.50
N ALA A 148 9.82 -0.73 -3.79
CA ALA A 148 9.52 -2.08 -3.32
C ALA A 148 9.32 -3.11 -4.47
N PRO A 149 8.49 -2.86 -5.49
CA PRO A 149 8.41 -3.72 -6.67
C PRO A 149 9.73 -3.82 -7.43
N VAL A 150 10.51 -2.73 -7.56
CA VAL A 150 11.83 -2.80 -8.21
C VAL A 150 12.73 -3.81 -7.50
N GLU A 151 12.83 -3.72 -6.18
CA GLU A 151 13.67 -4.60 -5.38
C GLU A 151 13.20 -6.05 -5.36
N SER A 152 11.88 -6.27 -5.27
CA SER A 152 11.29 -7.61 -5.26
C SER A 152 11.44 -8.29 -6.63
N LEU A 153 11.16 -7.56 -7.71
CA LEU A 153 11.28 -8.08 -9.07
C LEU A 153 12.73 -8.41 -9.40
N ASP A 154 13.67 -7.50 -9.15
CA ASP A 154 15.09 -7.75 -9.34
C ASP A 154 15.56 -9.04 -8.63
N GLY A 155 15.11 -9.27 -7.38
CA GLY A 155 15.47 -10.46 -6.61
C GLY A 155 14.73 -11.75 -6.98
N ASN A 156 13.59 -11.68 -7.66
CA ASN A 156 12.79 -12.86 -8.01
C ASN A 156 12.79 -13.21 -9.50
N MET A 157 13.36 -12.38 -10.37
CA MET A 157 13.31 -12.59 -11.82
C MET A 157 13.97 -13.88 -12.29
N GLU A 158 14.95 -14.43 -11.57
CA GLU A 158 15.53 -15.75 -11.89
C GLU A 158 14.55 -16.92 -11.68
N ARG A 159 13.50 -16.71 -10.87
CA ARG A 159 12.46 -17.70 -10.57
C ARG A 159 11.32 -17.65 -11.58
N VAL A 160 11.32 -16.68 -12.49
CA VAL A 160 10.24 -16.48 -13.47
C VAL A 160 10.53 -17.30 -14.72
N ASP A 161 9.56 -18.13 -15.13
CA ASP A 161 9.67 -18.96 -16.34
C ASP A 161 8.83 -18.38 -17.50
N GLU A 162 7.52 -18.65 -17.54
CA GLU A 162 6.68 -18.33 -18.70
C GLU A 162 6.23 -16.85 -18.78
N ALA A 163 6.14 -16.16 -17.64
CA ALA A 163 5.56 -14.81 -17.56
C ALA A 163 6.61 -13.68 -17.56
N TYR A 164 7.82 -13.93 -18.08
CA TYR A 164 8.95 -12.97 -18.03
C TYR A 164 8.60 -11.58 -18.56
N GLU A 165 7.84 -11.49 -19.66
CA GLU A 165 7.43 -10.20 -20.23
C GLU A 165 6.59 -9.38 -19.25
N HIS A 166 5.60 -9.99 -18.60
CA HIS A 166 4.74 -9.35 -17.61
C HIS A 166 5.54 -8.76 -16.44
N PHE A 167 6.45 -9.55 -15.86
CA PHE A 167 7.30 -9.10 -14.76
C PHE A 167 8.31 -8.03 -15.21
N SER A 168 8.88 -8.14 -16.41
CA SER A 168 9.79 -7.14 -16.97
C SER A 168 9.10 -5.79 -17.23
N GLN A 169 7.83 -5.80 -17.65
CA GLN A 169 7.04 -4.59 -17.84
C GLN A 169 6.69 -3.94 -16.49
N ALA A 170 6.31 -4.74 -15.50
CA ALA A 170 6.07 -4.27 -14.14
C ALA A 170 7.33 -3.63 -13.54
N PHE A 171 8.51 -4.26 -13.74
CA PHE A 171 9.78 -3.74 -13.28
C PHE A 171 10.09 -2.37 -13.90
N LYS A 172 9.98 -2.26 -15.23
CA LYS A 172 10.24 -1.00 -15.94
C LYS A 172 9.30 0.11 -15.47
N ARG A 173 8.02 -0.20 -15.29
CA ARG A 173 7.03 0.75 -14.76
C ARG A 173 7.40 1.23 -13.35
N ALA A 174 7.77 0.31 -12.47
CA ALA A 174 8.17 0.63 -11.10
C ALA A 174 9.44 1.48 -11.06
N LEU A 175 10.46 1.12 -11.85
CA LEU A 175 11.72 1.84 -11.93
C LEU A 175 11.53 3.27 -12.44
N HIS A 176 10.72 3.43 -13.49
CA HIS A 176 10.42 4.75 -14.04
C HIS A 176 9.63 5.60 -13.05
N GLY A 177 8.62 5.02 -12.40
CA GLY A 177 7.85 5.70 -11.35
C GLY A 177 8.72 6.14 -10.16
N HIS A 178 9.68 5.31 -9.75
CA HIS A 178 10.64 5.66 -8.69
C HIS A 178 11.48 6.88 -9.08
N VAL A 179 12.14 6.83 -10.24
CA VAL A 179 12.98 7.95 -10.73
C VAL A 179 12.16 9.23 -10.90
N ASP A 180 10.96 9.14 -11.48
CA ASP A 180 10.08 10.29 -11.65
C ASP A 180 9.67 10.92 -10.31
N CYS A 181 9.44 10.11 -9.26
CA CYS A 181 9.11 10.63 -7.94
C CYS A 181 10.32 11.28 -7.25
N VAL A 182 11.50 10.64 -7.30
CA VAL A 182 12.74 11.19 -6.75
C VAL A 182 13.08 12.53 -7.42
N THR A 183 12.92 12.62 -8.74
CA THR A 183 13.21 13.86 -9.50
C THR A 183 12.17 14.95 -9.29
N ALA A 184 10.89 14.61 -9.09
CA ALA A 184 9.84 15.59 -8.82
C ALA A 184 9.81 16.09 -7.37
N GLY A 185 10.32 15.30 -6.43
CA GLY A 185 10.40 15.67 -5.02
C GLY A 185 11.45 16.75 -4.73
N ASP A 186 11.23 17.50 -3.65
CA ASP A 186 12.26 18.35 -3.07
C ASP A 186 13.10 17.52 -2.08
N ILE A 187 14.03 16.75 -2.64
CA ILE A 187 14.92 15.86 -1.88
C ILE A 187 16.25 16.55 -1.60
N ASP A 188 16.86 16.24 -0.46
CA ASP A 188 18.17 16.76 -0.13
C ASP A 188 19.31 15.99 -0.84
N ALA A 189 20.55 16.45 -0.65
CA ALA A 189 21.71 15.87 -1.32
C ALA A 189 22.01 14.44 -0.85
N ASP A 190 21.69 14.09 0.39
CA ASP A 190 21.93 12.77 0.95
C ASP A 190 20.86 11.78 0.44
N GLU A 191 19.60 12.19 0.39
CA GLU A 191 18.51 11.43 -0.23
C GLU A 191 18.74 11.19 -1.72
N ALA A 192 19.23 12.21 -2.43
CA ALA A 192 19.61 12.09 -3.84
C ALA A 192 20.78 11.09 -4.03
N ALA A 193 21.77 11.12 -3.13
CA ALA A 193 22.88 10.18 -3.16
C ALA A 193 22.42 8.73 -2.86
N ASP A 194 21.51 8.53 -1.90
CA ASP A 194 20.92 7.22 -1.61
C ASP A 194 20.17 6.66 -2.82
N ALA A 195 19.37 7.50 -3.50
CA ALA A 195 18.63 7.08 -4.68
C ALA A 195 19.57 6.65 -5.84
N VAL A 196 20.66 7.38 -6.06
CA VAL A 196 21.67 7.01 -7.08
C VAL A 196 22.42 5.73 -6.67
N ALA A 197 22.82 5.63 -5.40
CA ALA A 197 23.51 4.46 -4.86
C ALA A 197 22.64 3.20 -4.99
N PHE A 198 21.36 3.31 -4.65
CA PHE A 198 20.37 2.27 -4.87
C PHE A 198 20.37 1.78 -6.33
N LEU A 199 20.28 2.67 -7.31
CA LEU A 199 20.24 2.26 -8.72
C LEU A 199 21.54 1.62 -9.20
N ARG A 200 22.70 2.00 -8.64
CA ARG A 200 24.01 1.48 -9.06
C ARG A 200 24.41 0.17 -8.38
N GLU A 201 24.14 0.05 -7.10
CA GLU A 201 24.58 -1.10 -6.29
C GLU A 201 23.61 -2.28 -6.40
N ARG A 202 22.36 -2.01 -6.77
CA ARG A 202 21.31 -3.02 -6.68
C ARG A 202 21.37 -4.18 -7.68
N PRO A 203 21.69 -4.00 -8.98
CA PRO A 203 21.43 -5.02 -9.99
C PRO A 203 21.82 -6.43 -9.54
N ALA A 204 20.85 -7.33 -9.43
CA ALA A 204 21.13 -8.69 -8.99
C ALA A 204 22.02 -9.41 -10.03
N PRO A 205 23.06 -10.13 -9.59
CA PRO A 205 23.84 -10.95 -10.50
C PRO A 205 22.95 -12.05 -11.06
N GLY A 206 22.69 -12.03 -12.38
CA GLY A 206 21.85 -13.02 -13.05
C GLY A 206 20.72 -12.46 -13.92
N THR A 207 20.46 -11.15 -13.84
CA THR A 207 19.39 -10.46 -14.61
C THR A 207 19.93 -9.35 -15.51
N PRO A 208 20.76 -9.64 -16.55
CA PRO A 208 21.45 -8.61 -17.34
C PRO A 208 20.53 -7.53 -17.94
N LEU A 209 19.34 -7.93 -18.41
CA LEU A 209 18.34 -7.02 -18.98
C LEU A 209 17.82 -6.00 -17.95
N LEU A 210 17.72 -6.39 -16.68
CA LEU A 210 17.35 -5.47 -15.60
C LEU A 210 18.54 -4.56 -15.23
N GLY A 211 19.75 -5.09 -15.25
CA GLY A 211 20.99 -4.32 -15.05
C GLY A 211 21.08 -3.12 -16.00
N GLU A 212 20.83 -3.33 -17.29
CA GLU A 212 20.80 -2.22 -18.28
C GLU A 212 19.73 -1.16 -17.95
N CYS A 213 18.57 -1.58 -17.44
CA CYS A 213 17.52 -0.66 -17.02
C CYS A 213 17.95 0.17 -15.81
N PHE A 214 18.59 -0.44 -14.82
CA PHE A 214 19.16 0.25 -13.66
C PHE A 214 20.24 1.26 -14.04
N GLU A 215 21.19 0.87 -14.91
CA GLU A 215 22.24 1.77 -15.40
C GLU A 215 21.65 2.99 -16.11
N HIS A 216 20.67 2.77 -16.99
CA HIS A 216 19.99 3.86 -17.68
C HIS A 216 19.23 4.79 -16.71
N ALA A 217 18.54 4.21 -15.72
CA ALA A 217 17.84 4.96 -14.69
C ALA A 217 18.79 5.81 -13.83
N ALA A 218 19.94 5.24 -13.43
CA ALA A 218 20.96 5.95 -12.66
C ALA A 218 21.52 7.15 -13.44
N ALA A 219 21.89 6.93 -14.70
CA ALA A 219 22.41 8.00 -15.56
C ALA A 219 21.40 9.14 -15.73
N LYS A 220 20.13 8.81 -15.99
CA LYS A 220 19.05 9.81 -16.12
C LYS A 220 18.84 10.60 -14.82
N LEU A 221 18.86 9.91 -13.68
CA LEU A 221 18.68 10.56 -12.38
C LEU A 221 19.82 11.52 -12.08
N GLU A 222 21.07 11.11 -12.30
CA GLU A 222 22.26 11.95 -12.10
C GLU A 222 22.27 13.20 -12.98
N GLU A 223 21.89 13.05 -14.26
CA GLU A 223 21.76 14.17 -15.21
C GLU A 223 20.73 15.18 -14.69
N THR A 224 19.53 14.72 -14.35
CA THR A 224 18.43 15.56 -13.86
C THR A 224 18.80 16.29 -12.57
N LEU A 225 19.45 15.61 -11.62
CA LEU A 225 19.89 16.20 -10.35
C LEU A 225 21.01 17.23 -10.54
N THR A 226 21.87 17.03 -11.53
CA THR A 226 22.93 18.00 -11.88
C THR A 226 22.32 19.27 -12.46
N GLU A 227 21.38 19.15 -13.42
CA GLU A 227 20.66 20.29 -14.00
C GLU A 227 19.93 21.11 -12.93
N ARG A 228 19.31 20.46 -11.94
CA ARG A 228 18.64 21.14 -10.80
C ARG A 228 19.58 21.91 -9.89
N ARG A 229 20.88 21.57 -9.82
CA ARG A 229 21.87 22.30 -9.01
C ARG A 229 22.41 23.53 -9.71
N GLU A 230 22.30 23.58 -11.04
CA GLU A 230 22.78 24.68 -11.87
C GLU A 230 21.73 25.81 -12.05
N HIS A 231 20.48 25.56 -11.64
CA HIS A 231 19.34 26.48 -11.72
C HIS A 231 18.87 26.98 -10.35
#